data_AF-A0A7C1C3L2-F1
#
_entry.id   AF-A0A7C1C3L2-F1
#
_cell.length_a   1.000
_cell.length_b   1.000
_cell.length_c   1.000
_cell.angle_alpha   90.00
_cell.angle_beta   90.00
_cell.angle_gamma   90.00
#
_symmetry.space_group_name_H-M   'P 1'
#
loop_
_entity.id
_entity.type
_entity.pdbx_description
1 polymer ?
#
loop_
_entity_poly.entity_id
_entity_poly.type
_entity_poly.pdbx_seq_one_letter_code
_entity_poly.pdbx_strand_id
1 'polypeptide(L)' 'MPLNKKTTDYVDSVRIMNKWYYDVFINEQDSDTVIRANKLYYSTKYGIIKIEWPDGHFMELEKIDWPS' A
#
# COMPACT_ATOMS: atom_id res chain seq x y z
N MET A 1 6.36 -10.40 5.74
CA MET A 1 7.56 -9.58 6.04
C MET A 1 7.20 -8.60 7.16
N PRO A 2 7.95 -8.52 8.27
CA PRO A 2 7.66 -7.53 9.30
C PRO A 2 8.01 -6.13 8.78
N LEU A 3 7.03 -5.22 8.78
CA LEU A 3 7.20 -3.82 8.38
C LEU A 3 8.21 -3.12 9.29
N ASN A 4 9.35 -2.69 8.74
CA ASN A 4 10.36 -1.94 9.48
C ASN A 4 10.03 -0.44 9.44
N LYS A 5 9.51 0.10 10.55
CA LYS A 5 9.06 1.50 10.68
C LYS A 5 10.16 2.56 10.50
N LYS A 6 11.44 2.18 10.47
CA LYS A 6 12.56 3.14 10.31
C LYS A 6 12.95 3.42 8.85
N THR A 7 12.51 2.59 7.92
CA THR A 7 12.92 2.66 6.50
C THR A 7 11.73 2.59 5.54
N THR A 8 10.52 2.39 6.06
CA THR A 8 9.30 2.30 5.25
C THR A 8 8.66 3.67 5.25
N ASP A 9 8.41 4.22 4.07
CA ASP A 9 7.70 5.47 3.93
C ASP A 9 6.35 5.39 4.64
N TYR A 10 6.00 6.47 5.33
CA TYR A 10 4.81 6.54 6.14
C TYR A 10 4.08 7.83 5.83
N VAL A 11 2.76 7.73 5.67
CA VAL A 11 1.87 8.87 5.52
C VAL A 11 0.80 8.84 6.60
N ASP A 12 0.58 10.00 7.22
CA ASP A 12 -0.41 10.18 8.29
C ASP A 12 -1.82 9.85 7.79
N SER A 13 -2.16 10.32 6.58
CA SER A 13 -3.40 9.96 5.92
C SER A 13 -3.29 9.97 4.39
N VAL A 14 -4.10 9.14 3.73
CA VAL A 14 -4.26 9.10 2.28
C VAL A 14 -5.73 8.97 1.93
N ARG A 15 -6.14 9.65 0.86
CA ARG A 15 -7.50 9.55 0.32
C ARG A 15 -7.52 8.55 -0.83
N ILE A 16 -8.31 7.50 -0.69
CA ILE A 16 -8.48 6.39 -1.64
C ILE A 16 -9.98 6.14 -1.79
N MET A 17 -10.49 6.04 -3.02
CA MET A 17 -11.91 5.86 -3.33
C MET A 17 -12.84 6.80 -2.52
N ASN A 18 -12.47 8.08 -2.42
CA ASN A 18 -13.21 9.09 -1.67
C ASN A 18 -13.28 8.88 -0.14
N LYS A 19 -12.45 8.00 0.44
CA LYS A 19 -12.36 7.70 1.87
C LYS A 19 -10.97 7.99 2.40
N TRP A 20 -10.89 8.46 3.65
CA TRP A 20 -9.62 8.68 4.33
C TRP A 20 -9.17 7.43 5.05
N TYR A 21 -7.93 7.02 4.78
CA TYR A 21 -7.21 5.99 5.50
C TYR A 21 -6.08 6.64 6.28
N TYR A 22 -5.90 6.22 7.52
CA TYR A 22 -4.90 6.75 8.43
C TYR A 22 -3.85 5.68 8.75
N ASP A 23 -2.68 6.12 9.20
CA ASP A 23 -1.55 5.25 9.56
C ASP A 23 -1.15 4.31 8.43
N VAL A 24 -0.79 4.89 7.28
CA VAL A 24 -0.52 4.13 6.06
C VAL A 24 0.98 4.02 5.82
N PHE A 25 1.43 2.78 5.68
CA PHE A 25 2.80 2.43 5.35
C PHE A 25 2.90 2.18 3.85
N ILE A 26 3.89 2.78 3.21
CA ILE A 26 4.16 2.63 1.79
C ILE A 26 5.42 1.78 1.67
N ASN A 27 5.25 0.57 1.17
CA ASN A 27 6.37 -0.31 0.85
C ASN A 27 6.70 -0.11 -0.62
N GLU A 28 7.80 0.57 -0.90
CA GLU A 28 8.37 0.68 -2.24
C GLU A 28 9.39 -0.44 -2.44
N GLN A 29 9.21 -1.22 -3.52
CA GLN A 29 10.17 -2.24 -3.94
C GLN A 29 10.79 -1.82 -5.26
N ASP A 30 12.13 -1.85 -5.31
CA ASP A 30 12.87 -1.73 -6.57
C ASP A 30 12.50 -2.92 -7.46
N SER A 31 11.66 -2.65 -8.45
CA SER A 31 11.19 -3.64 -9.41
C SER A 31 12.24 -3.85 -10.50
N ASP A 32 13.31 -4.58 -10.17
CA ASP A 32 14.33 -5.01 -11.15
C ASP A 32 13.79 -6.07 -12.14
N THR A 33 12.53 -6.53 -11.98
CA THR A 33 11.95 -7.61 -12.80
C THR A 33 10.48 -7.38 -13.15
N VAL A 34 10.27 -6.77 -14.32
CA VAL A 34 9.15 -6.81 -15.30
C VAL A 34 7.68 -6.77 -14.80
N ILE A 35 7.23 -7.44 -13.74
CA ILE A 35 5.81 -7.42 -13.32
C ILE A 35 5.66 -7.68 -11.80
N ARG A 36 6.06 -6.73 -10.96
CA ARG A 36 5.64 -6.70 -9.54
C ARG A 36 5.23 -5.28 -9.19
N ALA A 37 4.18 -5.13 -8.37
CA ALA A 37 3.77 -3.83 -7.85
C ALA A 37 4.98 -3.15 -7.21
N ASN A 38 5.28 -1.91 -7.61
CA ASN A 38 6.41 -1.17 -7.07
C ASN A 38 6.05 -0.47 -5.77
N LYS A 39 4.77 -0.08 -5.56
CA LYS A 39 4.33 0.51 -4.29
C LYS A 39 3.09 -0.18 -3.74
N LEU A 40 3.16 -0.54 -2.47
CA LEU A 40 2.05 -1.10 -1.70
C LEU A 40 1.71 -0.18 -0.54
N TYR A 41 0.45 0.26 -0.50
CA TYR A 41 -0.09 1.08 0.58
C TYR A 41 -0.82 0.16 1.56
N TYR A 42 -0.33 0.09 2.79
CA TYR A 42 -0.82 -0.78 3.84
C TYR A 42 -1.30 0.03 5.04
N SER A 43 -2.57 -0.10 5.39
CA SER A 43 -3.14 0.38 6.65
C SER A 43 -3.17 -0.74 7.68
N THR A 44 -2.74 -0.44 8.90
CA THR A 44 -2.79 -1.40 10.02
C THR A 44 -4.21 -1.86 10.37
N LYS A 45 -5.23 -1.06 10.03
CA LYS A 45 -6.63 -1.34 10.31
C LYS A 45 -7.35 -2.11 9.20
N TYR A 46 -6.93 -1.94 7.95
CA TYR A 46 -7.67 -2.43 6.77
C TYR A 46 -6.84 -3.34 5.85
N GLY A 47 -5.54 -3.53 6.12
CA GLY A 47 -4.64 -4.27 5.25
C GLY A 47 -4.17 -3.43 4.06
N ILE A 48 -3.97 -4.07 2.91
CA ILE A 48 -3.57 -3.37 1.67
C ILE A 48 -4.77 -2.59 1.13
N ILE A 49 -4.58 -1.29 0.91
CA ILE A 49 -5.63 -0.35 0.49
C ILE A 49 -5.38 0.23 -0.90
N LYS A 50 -4.13 0.21 -1.38
CA LYS A 50 -3.78 0.61 -2.75
C LYS A 50 -2.53 -0.13 -3.20
N ILE A 51 -2.51 -0.46 -4.49
CA ILE A 51 -1.37 -1.05 -5.20
C ILE A 51 -1.04 -0.14 -6.38
N GLU A 52 0.23 0.19 -6.55
CA GLU A 52 0.75 0.97 -7.69
C GLU A 52 1.75 0.10 -8.46
N TRP A 53 1.73 0.24 -9.78
CA TRP A 53 2.65 -0.44 -10.70
C TRP A 53 3.68 0.54 -11.29
N PRO A 54 4.82 0.05 -11.79
CA PRO A 54 5.87 0.89 -12.36
C PRO A 54 5.43 1.81 -13.51
N ASP A 55 4.36 1.43 -14.21
CA ASP A 55 3.76 2.19 -15.32
C ASP A 55 2.83 3.32 -14.87
N GLY A 56 2.68 3.53 -13.55
CA GLY A 56 1.82 4.54 -12.97
C GLY A 56 0.34 4.13 -12.88
N HIS A 57 -0.02 2.93 -13.36
CA HIS A 57 -1.33 2.38 -13.07
C HIS A 57 -1.44 2.05 -11.58
N PHE A 58 -2.67 2.14 -11.06
CA PHE A 58 -2.95 1.81 -9.67
C PHE A 58 -4.32 1.15 -9.52
N MET A 59 -4.44 0.36 -8.46
CA MET A 59 -5.68 -0.26 -8.04
C MET A 59 -5.95 0.12 -6.59
N GLU A 60 -7.13 0.68 -6.37
CA GLU A 60 -7.63 1.02 -5.04
C GLU A 60 -8.52 -0.11 -4.52
N LEU A 61 -8.36 -0.47 -3.24
CA LEU A 61 -9.01 -1.63 -2.63
C LEU A 61 -9.94 -1.17 -1.51
N GLU A 62 -11.22 -1.55 -1.56
CA GLU A 62 -12.23 -1.03 -0.64
C GLU A 62 -12.09 -1.60 0.79
N LYS A 63 -11.70 -2.88 0.91
CA LYS A 63 -11.30 -3.59 2.15
C LYS A 63 -11.08 -5.05 1.76
N ILE A 64 -9.94 -5.65 2.09
CA ILE A 64 -9.78 -7.10 1.99
C ILE A 64 -10.04 -7.67 3.38
N ASP A 65 -11.22 -8.27 3.59
CA ASP A 65 -11.45 -9.12 4.76
C ASP A 65 -10.69 -10.43 4.53
N TRP A 66 -9.53 -10.56 5.17
CA TRP A 66 -8.77 -11.80 5.17
C TRP A 66 -9.54 -12.83 6.01
N PRO A 67 -9.88 -14.01 5.48
CA PRO A 67 -10.45 -15.07 6.29
C PRO A 67 -9.44 -15.46 7.38
N SER A 68 -9.89 -15.37 8.63
CA SER A 68 -9.17 -15.76 9.84
C SER A 68 -9.00 -17.27 9.97
#